data_AF-A0A0A9DGU1-F1
#
_entry.id   AF-A0A0A9DGU1-F1
#
_cell.length_a   1.000
_cell.length_b   1.000
_cell.length_c   1.000
_cell.angle_alpha   90.00
_cell.angle_beta   90.00
_cell.angle_gamma   90.00
#
_symmetry.space_group_name_H-M   'P 1'
#
loop_
_entity.id
_entity.type
_entity.pdbx_description
1 polymer ?
#
loop_
_entity_poly.entity_id
_entity_poly.type
_entity_poly.pdbx_seq_one_letter_code
_entity_poly.pdbx_strand_id
1 'polypeptide(L)'
;MLKQDGVLCSFSPCIEQVQRVCEAMRSCFTDIRTFEILLRTYEVRDGSLKSASANEEDTVGPLPQKRKKFAPAGENSDCTQKNSSVLVRPCSTARGHTGYLTFARLRVNGTQTES
;
A
#
# COMPACT_ATOMS: atom_id res chain seq x y z
N MET A 1 20.96 12.17 29.00
CA MET A 1 21.32 12.93 27.79
C MET A 1 21.72 11.95 26.68
N LEU A 2 21.49 12.28 25.42
CA LEU A 2 21.93 11.44 24.30
C LEU A 2 23.47 11.33 24.27
N LYS A 3 23.99 10.17 23.85
CA LYS A 3 25.41 10.02 23.51
C LYS A 3 25.70 10.75 22.19
N GLN A 4 26.97 11.09 21.94
CA GLN A 4 27.41 11.62 20.65
C GLN A 4 26.92 10.72 19.51
N ASP A 5 26.47 11.35 18.42
CA ASP A 5 25.92 10.67 17.24
C ASP A 5 24.63 9.86 17.50
N GLY A 6 24.04 10.02 18.69
CA GLY A 6 22.78 9.43 19.08
C GLY A 6 21.61 9.98 18.26
N VAL A 7 20.59 9.15 18.03
CA VAL A 7 19.43 9.49 17.21
C VAL A 7 18.28 9.99 18.08
N LEU A 8 17.69 11.12 17.71
CA LEU A 8 16.43 11.63 18.22
C LEU A 8 15.36 11.47 17.14
N CYS A 9 14.16 11.05 17.54
CA CYS A 9 12.98 11.08 16.68
C CYS A 9 11.89 11.88 17.37
N SER A 10 11.31 12.84 16.66
CA SER A 10 10.16 13.62 17.09
C SER A 10 8.97 13.31 16.19
N PHE A 11 7.84 12.96 16.81
CA PHE A 11 6.57 12.83 16.13
C PHE A 11 5.78 14.14 16.22
N SER A 12 5.21 14.60 15.12
CA SER A 12 4.42 15.84 15.04
C SER A 12 3.20 15.64 14.12
N PRO A 13 1.95 15.79 14.60
CA PRO A 13 0.77 15.67 13.75
C PRO A 13 0.57 16.87 12.80
N CYS A 14 1.15 18.04 13.09
CA CYS A 14 1.00 19.24 12.28
C CYS A 14 2.35 19.71 11.70
N ILE A 15 2.33 20.29 10.50
CA ILE A 15 3.56 20.74 9.83
C ILE A 15 4.22 21.92 10.56
N GLU A 16 3.45 22.77 11.23
CA GLU A 16 3.94 23.90 12.02
C GLU A 16 4.73 23.42 13.25
N GLN A 17 4.37 22.25 13.80
CA GLN A 17 5.12 21.63 14.89
C GLN A 17 6.47 21.11 14.37
N VAL A 18 6.48 20.46 13.20
CA VAL A 18 7.72 20.04 12.54
C VAL A 18 8.67 21.23 12.34
N GLN A 19 8.17 22.35 11.84
CA GLN A 19 8.97 23.56 11.62
C GLN A 19 9.66 24.03 12.91
N ARG A 20 8.92 24.10 14.02
CA ARG A 20 9.46 24.49 15.33
C ARG A 20 10.50 23.49 15.85
N VAL A 21 10.24 22.20 15.65
CA VAL A 21 11.17 21.13 16.04
C VAL A 21 12.48 21.22 15.25
N CYS A 22 12.39 21.38 13.93
CA CYS A 22 13.56 21.56 13.06
C CYS A 22 14.38 22.78 13.48
N GLU A 23 13.73 23.93 13.75
CA GLU A 23 14.40 25.13 14.24
C GLU A 23 15.17 24.86 15.54
N ALA A 24 14.54 24.20 16.52
CA ALA A 24 15.16 23.87 17.80
C ALA A 24 16.34 22.90 17.66
N MET A 25 16.32 22.03 16.66
CA MET A 25 17.38 21.03 16.42
C MET A 25 18.62 21.61 15.69
N ARG A 26 18.49 22.73 14.97
CA ARG A 26 19.56 23.26 14.08
C ARG A 26 20.90 23.49 14.77
N SER A 27 20.89 23.89 16.04
CA SER A 27 22.11 24.26 16.77
C SER A 27 22.93 23.04 17.24
N CYS A 28 22.27 21.94 17.60
CA CYS A 28 22.91 20.81 18.28
C CYS A 28 22.78 19.47 17.55
N PHE A 29 21.93 19.37 16.53
CA PHE A 29 21.76 18.16 15.73
C PHE A 29 22.24 18.37 14.28
N THR A 30 22.51 17.25 13.61
CA THR A 30 22.81 17.12 12.18
C THR A 30 21.88 16.07 11.58
N ASP A 31 21.89 15.95 10.24
CA ASP A 31 21.10 14.97 9.49
C ASP A 31 19.60 15.02 9.85
N ILE A 32 19.07 16.25 9.98
CA ILE A 32 17.65 16.49 10.30
C ILE A 32 16.81 16.12 9.06
N ARG A 33 15.97 15.09 9.18
CA ARG A 33 15.12 14.61 8.10
C ARG A 33 13.70 14.36 8.61
N THR A 34 12.72 14.92 7.91
CA THR A 34 11.31 14.67 8.19
C THR A 34 10.72 13.72 7.17
N PHE A 35 9.97 12.73 7.64
CA PHE A 35 9.26 11.74 6.84
C PHE A 35 7.77 11.78 7.15
N GLU A 36 6.97 11.57 6.12
CA GLU A 36 5.54 11.26 6.26
C GLU A 36 5.33 9.80 5.88
N ILE A 37 4.63 9.05 6.73
CA ILE A 37 4.33 7.64 6.46
C ILE A 37 2.87 7.51 6.01
N LEU A 38 2.70 7.15 4.74
CA LEU A 38 1.41 6.87 4.11
C LEU A 38 1.20 5.35 4.01
N LEU A 39 0.34 4.80 4.86
CA LEU A 39 0.01 3.38 4.83
C LEU A 39 -1.13 3.12 3.84
N ARG A 40 -0.92 2.21 2.89
CA ARG A 40 -1.99 1.71 2.02
C ARG A 40 -2.13 0.20 2.16
N THR A 41 -3.28 -0.23 2.66
CA THR A 41 -3.62 -1.65 2.76
C THR A 41 -4.22 -2.14 1.45
N TYR A 42 -3.91 -3.38 1.09
CA TYR A 42 -4.41 -4.04 -0.12
C TYR A 42 -5.18 -5.29 0.26
N GLU A 43 -6.25 -5.55 -0.48
CA GLU A 43 -7.01 -6.80 -0.42
C GLU A 43 -6.65 -7.66 -1.62
N VAL A 44 -6.39 -8.94 -1.33
CA VAL A 44 -6.10 -9.96 -2.33
C VAL A 44 -7.37 -10.79 -2.53
N ARG A 45 -7.75 -11.02 -3.78
CA ARG A 45 -8.89 -11.83 -4.18
C ARG A 45 -8.49 -12.76 -5.31
N ASP A 46 -8.92 -14.01 -5.22
CA ASP A 46 -8.79 -14.93 -6.34
C ASP A 46 -9.84 -14.56 -7.41
N GLY A 47 -9.36 -14.12 -8.56
CA GLY A 47 -10.14 -13.86 -9.76
C GLY A 47 -10.22 -15.11 -10.63
N SER A 48 -11.45 -15.56 -10.93
CA SER A 48 -11.66 -16.40 -12.11
C SER A 48 -11.77 -15.47 -13.31
N LEU A 49 -10.73 -15.44 -14.14
CA LEU A 49 -10.78 -14.73 -15.42
C LEU A 49 -11.78 -15.48 -16.30
N LYS A 50 -13.01 -14.97 -16.43
CA LYS A 50 -13.92 -15.46 -17.46
C LYS A 50 -13.34 -14.98 -18.79
N SER A 51 -12.81 -15.91 -19.58
CA SER A 51 -12.44 -15.64 -20.97
C SER A 51 -13.69 -15.11 -21.68
N ALA A 52 -13.72 -13.82 -21.99
CA ALA A 52 -14.69 -13.28 -22.92
C ALA A 52 -14.35 -13.84 -24.29
N SER A 53 -15.02 -14.91 -24.71
CA SER A 53 -15.12 -15.22 -26.14
C SER A 53 -16.00 -14.12 -26.74
N ALA A 54 -15.37 -13.15 -27.38
CA ALA A 54 -16.05 -12.17 -28.20
C ALA A 54 -16.78 -12.90 -29.33
N ASN A 55 -18.10 -12.99 -29.23
CA ASN A 55 -18.97 -13.02 -30.39
C ASN A 55 -19.97 -11.89 -30.17
N GLU A 56 -19.75 -10.78 -30.86
CA GLU A 56 -20.78 -9.76 -31.03
C GLU A 56 -21.77 -10.26 -32.08
N GLU A 57 -23.04 -10.46 -31.72
CA GLU A 57 -24.18 -10.06 -32.57
C GLU A 57 -25.48 -10.03 -31.76
N ASP A 58 -25.93 -8.80 -31.53
CA ASP A 58 -27.30 -8.24 -31.53
C ASP A 58 -28.56 -8.96 -30.97
N THR A 59 -29.43 -8.10 -30.43
CA THR A 59 -30.90 -8.19 -30.25
C THR A 59 -31.57 -8.94 -29.06
N VAL A 60 -32.19 -8.11 -28.20
CA VAL A 60 -33.53 -8.17 -27.54
C VAL A 60 -33.98 -9.46 -26.79
N GLY A 61 -34.39 -9.33 -25.50
CA GLY A 61 -34.91 -10.42 -24.63
C GLY A 61 -36.30 -11.00 -25.02
N PRO A 62 -37.12 -11.67 -24.14
CA PRO A 62 -36.96 -12.09 -22.74
C PRO A 62 -37.43 -13.56 -22.42
N LEU A 63 -37.40 -13.93 -21.11
CA LEU A 63 -38.17 -14.97 -20.36
C LEU A 63 -37.66 -16.44 -20.20
N PRO A 64 -38.07 -17.13 -19.09
CA PRO A 64 -37.42 -18.33 -18.52
C PRO A 64 -38.09 -19.64 -18.93
N GLN A 65 -37.31 -20.71 -19.19
CA GLN A 65 -37.89 -22.06 -19.35
C GLN A 65 -37.04 -23.21 -18.76
N LYS A 66 -37.70 -23.86 -17.79
CA LYS A 66 -37.61 -25.22 -17.24
C LYS A 66 -36.55 -26.21 -17.78
N ARG A 67 -35.82 -26.78 -16.81
CA ARG A 67 -35.47 -28.21 -16.61
C ARG A 67 -35.41 -29.12 -17.85
N LYS A 68 -34.21 -29.63 -18.12
CA LYS A 68 -34.02 -31.02 -18.55
C LYS A 68 -32.89 -31.66 -17.72
N LYS A 69 -33.23 -32.72 -16.99
CA LYS A 69 -32.25 -33.65 -16.43
C LYS A 69 -31.63 -34.42 -17.59
N PHE A 70 -30.32 -34.62 -17.57
CA PHE A 70 -29.70 -35.88 -18.01
C PHE A 70 -28.25 -35.90 -17.53
N ALA A 71 -27.96 -36.77 -16.57
CA ALA A 71 -26.63 -37.35 -16.41
C ALA A 71 -26.62 -38.63 -17.27
N PRO A 72 -25.47 -39.00 -17.84
CA PRO A 72 -24.76 -40.10 -17.23
C PRO A 72 -23.25 -39.86 -17.12
N ALA A 73 -22.65 -40.62 -16.21
CA ALA A 73 -21.23 -40.68 -15.94
C ALA A 73 -20.44 -41.06 -17.20
N GLY A 74 -19.35 -40.33 -17.41
CA GLY A 74 -18.27 -40.65 -18.32
C GLY A 74 -17.05 -39.90 -17.84
N GLU A 75 -16.07 -40.64 -17.32
CA GLU A 75 -14.73 -40.14 -17.02
C GLU A 75 -14.19 -39.44 -18.26
N ASN A 76 -14.08 -38.13 -18.21
CA ASN A 76 -13.34 -37.36 -19.19
C ASN A 76 -12.37 -36.47 -18.43
N SER A 77 -11.10 -36.84 -18.56
CA SER A 77 -9.95 -35.99 -18.36
C SER A 77 -10.13 -34.73 -19.21
N ASP A 78 -10.70 -33.69 -18.63
CA ASP A 78 -10.52 -32.35 -19.14
C ASP A 78 -9.98 -31.51 -17.99
N CYS A 79 -8.66 -31.36 -17.98
CA CYS A 79 -7.98 -30.35 -17.20
C CYS A 79 -8.39 -29.00 -17.79
N THR A 80 -9.61 -28.55 -17.48
CA THR A 80 -9.99 -27.17 -17.72
C THR A 80 -9.14 -26.38 -16.75
N GLN A 81 -7.95 -25.98 -17.21
CA GLN A 81 -7.06 -25.08 -16.50
C GLN A 81 -7.84 -23.80 -16.24
N LYS A 82 -8.51 -23.75 -15.07
CA LYS A 82 -8.98 -22.50 -14.52
C LYS A 82 -7.72 -21.71 -14.27
N ASN A 83 -7.47 -20.75 -15.15
CA ASN A 83 -6.46 -19.73 -14.92
C ASN A 83 -6.85 -19.02 -13.62
N SER A 84 -6.27 -19.49 -12.52
CA SER A 84 -6.40 -18.84 -11.22
C SER A 84 -5.61 -17.55 -11.34
N SER A 85 -6.33 -16.43 -11.48
CA SER A 85 -5.70 -15.11 -11.47
C SER A 85 -5.81 -14.55 -10.07
N VAL A 86 -4.74 -13.98 -9.53
CA VAL A 86 -4.78 -13.27 -8.26
C VAL A 86 -4.98 -11.80 -8.56
N LEU A 87 -6.06 -11.21 -8.03
CA LEU A 87 -6.37 -9.80 -8.12
C LEU A 87 -5.99 -9.11 -6.82
N VAL A 88 -5.24 -8.02 -6.92
CA VAL A 88 -4.86 -7.18 -5.78
C VAL A 88 -5.46 -5.81 -5.97
N ARG A 89 -6.22 -5.33 -4.99
CA ARG A 89 -6.84 -4.00 -5.02
C ARG A 89 -6.58 -3.24 -3.72
N PRO A 90 -6.33 -1.92 -3.76
CA PRO A 90 -6.28 -1.13 -2.54
C PRO A 90 -7.59 -1.22 -1.76
N CYS A 91 -7.53 -1.25 -0.42
CA CYS A 91 -8.71 -1.04 0.42
C CYS A 91 -9.33 0.33 0.11
N SER A 92 -10.67 0.41 0.14
CA SER A 92 -11.39 1.68 -0.02
C SER A 92 -11.23 2.60 1.18
N THR A 93 -11.03 2.04 2.37
CA THR A 93 -10.74 2.80 3.59
C THR A 93 -9.24 3.01 3.72
N ALA A 94 -8.75 4.21 3.40
CA ALA A 94 -7.40 4.62 3.79
C ALA A 94 -7.42 5.07 5.26
N ARG A 95 -6.51 4.56 6.09
CA ARG A 95 -6.16 5.27 7.32
C ARG A 95 -5.49 6.57 6.87
N GLY A 96 -6.04 7.72 7.27
CA GLY A 96 -5.52 9.03 6.87
C GLY A 96 -4.07 9.25 7.32
N HIS A 97 -3.58 10.46 7.11
CA HIS A 97 -2.24 10.86 7.56
C HIS A 97 -2.02 10.51 9.04
N THR A 98 -0.95 9.76 9.33
CA THR A 98 -0.65 9.32 10.71
C THR A 98 0.19 10.35 11.48
N GLY A 99 0.83 11.30 10.81
CA GLY A 99 1.75 12.29 11.39
C GLY A 99 3.12 12.33 10.70
N TYR A 100 3.91 13.35 10.98
CA TYR A 100 5.30 13.49 10.53
C TYR A 100 6.28 12.94 11.57
N LEU A 101 7.36 12.32 11.10
CA LEU A 101 8.49 11.86 11.91
C LEU A 101 9.75 12.61 11.52
N THR A 102 10.30 13.39 12.44
CA THR A 102 11.56 14.12 12.25
C THR A 102 12.67 13.42 13.00
N PHE A 103 13.60 12.82 12.26
CA PHE A 103 14.80 12.20 12.79
C PHE A 103 15.96 13.18 12.74
N ALA A 104 16.84 13.13 13.73
CA ALA A 104 18.07 13.92 13.76
C ALA A 104 19.14 13.20 14.57
N ARG A 105 20.41 13.49 14.29
CA ARG A 105 21.57 12.90 15.00
C ARG A 105 22.27 13.96 15.84
N LEU A 106 22.55 13.67 17.11
CA LEU A 106 23.26 14.62 17.98
C LEU A 106 24.66 14.86 17.39
N ARG A 107 25.03 16.13 17.18
CA ARG A 107 26.33 16.47 16.61
C ARG A 107 27.45 15.88 17.45
N VAL A 108 28.46 15.35 16.76
CA VAL A 108 29.72 14.96 17.37
C VAL A 108 30.56 16.22 17.51
N ASN A 109 31.02 16.52 18.72
CA ASN A 109 31.95 17.62 18.94
C ASN A 109 33.32 17.21 18.38
N GLY A 110 33.55 17.40 17.08
CA GLY A 110 34.81 17.05 16.44
C GLY A 110 34.81 17.29 14.93
N THR A 111 35.68 18.23 14.53
CA THR A 111 36.06 18.66 13.17
C THR A 111 35.15 19.73 12.52
N GLN A 112 35.55 20.99 12.74
CA GLN A 112 35.51 21.98 11.67
C GLN A 112 36.30 21.38 10.49
N THR A 113 35.63 20.88 9.47
CA THR A 113 36.21 20.86 8.13
C THR A 113 35.79 22.15 7.47
N GLU A 114 36.70 23.11 7.51
CA GLU A 114 36.69 24.30 6.67
C GLU A 114 36.53 23.87 5.20
N SER A 115 35.66 24.55 4.46
CA SER A 115 35.68 24.69 3.01
C SER A 115 34.94 25.97 2.64
#